data_AF-A0A5K1FQ76-F1
#
_entry.id   AF-A0A5K1FQ76-F1
#
_cell.length_a   1.000
_cell.length_b   1.000
_cell.length_c   1.000
_cell.angle_alpha   90.00
_cell.angle_beta   90.00
_cell.angle_gamma   90.00
#
_symmetry.space_group_name_H-M   'P 1'
#
loop_
_entity.id
_entity.type
_entity.pdbx_description
1 polymer ?
#
loop_
_entity_poly.entity_id
_entity_poly.type
_entity_poly.pdbx_seq_one_letter_code
_entity_poly.pdbx_strand_id
1 'polypeptide(L)' 'LRTSLCLQFKPHHIAAGAIFLAAKFLKVKLPSDGEKFWWQEFDVTPRQLE' A
#
# COMPACT_ATOMS: atom_id res chain seq x y z
N LEU A 1 17.25 -2.51 12.16
CA LEU A 1 16.13 -2.58 11.19
C LEU A 1 15.71 -4.03 11.04
N ARG A 2 14.46 -4.40 11.30
CA ARG A 2 14.01 -5.81 11.17
C ARG A 2 13.83 -6.29 9.73
N THR A 3 13.74 -5.38 8.76
CA THR A 3 13.69 -5.69 7.33
C THR A 3 14.53 -4.68 6.54
N SER A 4 15.12 -5.11 5.42
CA SER A 4 15.85 -4.24 4.48
C SER A 4 14.91 -3.39 3.62
N LEU A 5 13.59 -3.43 3.87
CA LEU A 5 12.57 -2.71 3.10
C LEU A 5 12.82 -1.19 3.11
N CYS A 6 13.29 -0.67 4.25
CA CYS A 6 13.62 0.75 4.45
C CYS A 6 14.76 1.26 3.54
N LEU A 7 15.58 0.35 3.00
CA LEU A 7 16.70 0.66 2.12
C LEU A 7 16.35 0.47 0.64
N GLN A 8 15.29 -0.29 0.36
CA GLN A 8 14.91 -0.71 -1.00
C GLN A 8 13.71 0.07 -1.55
N PHE A 9 12.86 0.61 -0.66
CA PHE A 9 11.61 1.27 -1.06
C PHE A 9 11.49 2.65 -0.42
N LYS A 10 10.89 3.58 -1.18
CA LYS A 10 10.54 4.90 -0.66
C LYS A 10 9.56 4.74 0.52
N PRO A 11 9.62 5.60 1.56
CA PRO A 11 8.75 5.51 2.73
C PRO A 11 7.24 5.44 2.38
N HIS A 12 6.84 6.11 1.29
CA HIS A 12 5.46 6.19 0.84
C HIS A 12 4.94 4.84 0.33
N HIS A 13 5.81 4.04 -0.31
CA HIS A 13 5.48 2.68 -0.75
C HIS A 13 5.31 1.73 0.44
N ILE A 14 6.15 1.88 1.46
CA ILE A 14 6.07 1.06 2.68
C ILE A 14 4.78 1.37 3.45
N ALA A 15 4.40 2.64 3.53
CA ALA A 15 3.14 3.06 4.14
C ALA A 15 1.93 2.49 3.38
N ALA A 16 1.90 2.58 2.04
CA ALA A 16 0.83 2.02 1.23
C ALA A 16 0.72 0.48 1.38
N GLY A 17 1.87 -0.22 1.39
CA GLY A 17 1.92 -1.66 1.63
C GLY A 17 1.42 -2.06 3.02
N ALA A 18 1.76 -1.28 4.05
CA ALA A 18 1.24 -1.49 5.40
C ALA A 18 -0.29 -1.28 5.48
N ILE A 19 -0.82 -0.25 4.81
CA ILE A 19 -2.26 0.02 4.73
C ILE A 19 -2.98 -1.13 4.01
N PHE A 20 -2.47 -1.59 2.88
CA PHE A 20 -3.04 -2.72 2.15
C PHE A 20 -3.04 -4.01 2.96
N LEU A 21 -1.91 -4.32 3.61
CA LEU A 21 -1.78 -5.50 4.46
C LEU A 21 -2.74 -5.43 5.65
N ALA A 22 -2.84 -4.27 6.30
CA ALA A 22 -3.78 -4.05 7.39
C ALA A 22 -5.24 -4.19 6.92
N ALA A 23 -5.61 -3.61 5.79
CA ALA A 23 -6.96 -3.74 5.23
C ALA A 23 -7.31 -5.18 4.85
N LYS A 24 -6.36 -5.93 4.27
CA LYS A 24 -6.51 -7.36 3.96
C LYS A 24 -6.73 -8.18 5.22
N PHE A 25 -5.97 -7.91 6.28
CA PHE A 25 -6.07 -8.61 7.56
C PHE A 25 -7.37 -8.27 8.30
N LEU A 26 -7.76 -6.99 8.27
CA LEU A 26 -8.99 -6.48 8.89
C LEU A 26 -10.24 -6.72 8.02
N LYS A 27 -10.09 -7.30 6.82
CA LYS A 27 -11.16 -7.51 5.81
C LYS A 27 -11.97 -6.24 5.51
N VAL A 28 -11.31 -5.08 5.63
CA VAL A 28 -11.91 -3.78 5.31
C VAL A 28 -11.78 -3.56 3.82
N LYS A 29 -12.90 -3.22 3.16
CA LYS A 29 -12.87 -2.80 1.74
C LYS A 29 -12.31 -1.38 1.69
N LEU A 30 -11.10 -1.24 1.17
CA LEU A 30 -10.55 0.08 0.87
C LEU A 30 -11.37 0.73 -0.26
N PRO A 31 -11.62 2.05 -0.20
CA PRO A 31 -12.37 2.77 -1.20
C PRO A 31 -11.68 2.60 -2.56
N SER A 32 -12.27 1.73 -3.36
CA SER A 32 -11.85 1.38 -4.73
C SER A 32 -13.00 1.62 -5.72
N ASP A 33 -14.13 2.13 -5.21
CA ASP A 33 -15.38 2.39 -5.91
C ASP A 33 -15.35 3.86 -6.39
N GLY A 34 -14.68 4.11 -7.53
CA GLY A 34 -14.57 5.45 -8.13
C GLY A 34 -13.50 5.59 -9.22
N GLU A 35 -13.30 6.80 -9.74
CA GLU A 35 -12.26 7.14 -10.75
C GLU A 35 -10.82 7.16 -10.19
N LYS A 36 -10.65 7.20 -8.86
CA LYS A 36 -9.35 7.20 -8.19
C LYS A 36 -9.24 6.05 -7.23
N PHE A 37 -8.28 5.17 -7.50
CA PHE A 37 -7.94 4.13 -6.55
C PHE A 37 -7.12 4.71 -5.40
N TRP A 38 -7.35 4.25 -4.16
CA TRP A 38 -6.64 4.77 -2.97
C TRP A 38 -5.10 4.70 -3.10
N TRP A 39 -4.58 3.71 -3.84
CA TRP A 39 -3.13 3.57 -4.08
C TRP A 39 -2.57 4.58 -5.09
N GLN A 40 -3.39 5.18 -5.95
CA GLN A 40 -2.92 6.20 -6.89
C GLN A 40 -2.49 7.49 -6.18
N GLU A 41 -3.05 7.79 -5.00
CA GLU A 41 -2.60 8.94 -4.19
C GLU A 41 -1.19 8.72 -3.60
N PHE A 42 -0.76 7.47 -3.47
CA PHE A 42 0.58 7.11 -2.99
C PHE A 42 1.61 6.94 -4.11
N ASP A 43 1.22 7.17 -5.38
CA ASP A 43 2.04 6.92 -6.57
C ASP A 43 2.57 5.47 -6.61
N VAL A 44 1.76 4.52 -6.12
CA VAL A 44 2.09 3.08 -6.14
C VAL A 44 1.20 2.32 -7.08
N THR A 45 1.79 1.36 -7.80
CA THR A 45 1.02 0.46 -8.67
C THR A 45 0.52 -0.75 -7.87
N PRO A 46 -0.62 -1.34 -8.23
CA PRO A 46 -1.16 -2.52 -7.54
C PRO A 46 -0.19 -3.71 -7.56
N ARG A 47 0.67 -3.82 -8.58
CA ARG A 47 1.76 -4.82 -8.64
C ARG A 47 2.83 -4.66 -7.56
N GLN A 48 2.94 -3.49 -6.93
CA GLN A 48 3.89 -3.24 -5.83
C GLN A 48 3.26 -3.49 -4.46
N LEU A 49 1.94 -3.69 -4.41
CA LEU A 49 1.16 -3.97 -3.19
C LEU A 49 0.92 -5.47 -2.97
N GLU A 50 1.09 -6.28 -4.02
CA GLU A 50 1.02 -7.75 -3.99
C GLU A 50 2.35 -8.38 -3.54
#